data_AF-A0A1Z5LBX1-F1
#
_entry.id   AF-A0A1Z5LBX1-F1
#
_cell.length_a   1.000
_cell.length_b   1.000
_cell.length_c   1.000
_cell.angle_alpha   90.00
_cell.angle_beta   90.00
_cell.angle_gamma   90.00
#
_symmetry.space_group_name_H-M   'P 1'
#
loop_
_entity.id
_entity.type
_entity.pdbx_description
1 polymer ?
#
loop_
_entity_poly.entity_id
_entity_poly.type
_entity_poly.pdbx_seq_one_letter_code
_entity_poly.pdbx_strand_id
1 'polypeptide(L)'
;MHPIPGYQYTLKVELSDGEIADVVYEKFGVRTVHLENGTFFINGKRFYFRGFGKHEDSDIRGKGLDMPLIIKDFNLIRWIGANSFRTSHYPYADEIMDQADAQGIVVIDESPACTLRSFHHSLLEQHKERMTEMYQRDKNRPSVVMWSLANEPDTALKSADSYFSVLGRDHAQQLLRVVH
;
A
#
# COMPACT_ATOMS: atom_id res chain seq x y z
N MET A 1 -3.26 19.18 11.12
CA MET A 1 -2.18 18.27 10.65
C MET A 1 -1.13 18.23 11.75
N HIS A 2 -0.76 17.03 12.22
CA HIS A 2 0.29 16.87 13.22
C HIS A 2 1.61 17.47 12.68
N PRO A 3 2.39 18.22 13.48
CA PRO A 3 3.62 18.86 13.01
C PRO A 3 4.70 17.85 12.59
N ILE A 4 4.60 16.62 13.09
CA ILE A 4 5.51 15.51 12.79
C ILE A 4 4.76 14.53 11.85
N PRO A 5 5.21 14.36 10.59
CA PRO A 5 4.76 13.28 9.72
C PRO A 5 4.99 11.90 10.37
N GLY A 6 4.08 10.95 10.13
CA GLY A 6 4.22 9.58 10.66
C GLY A 6 3.79 9.40 12.12
N TYR A 7 3.08 10.36 12.71
CA TYR A 7 2.51 10.17 14.04
C TYR A 7 1.48 9.02 14.05
N GLN A 8 1.68 8.05 14.93
CA GLN A 8 0.83 6.87 15.09
C GLN A 8 0.20 6.84 16.49
N TYR A 9 -1.03 6.35 16.53
CA TYR A 9 -1.71 5.89 17.73
C TYR A 9 -1.57 4.37 17.83
N THR A 10 -1.80 3.82 19.02
CA THR A 10 -1.87 2.39 19.25
C THR A 10 -3.26 2.05 19.77
N LEU A 11 -4.01 1.26 19.01
CA LEU A 11 -5.26 0.63 19.44
C LEU A 11 -4.91 -0.63 20.23
N LYS A 12 -5.50 -0.79 21.41
CA LYS A 12 -5.45 -2.02 22.20
C LYS A 12 -6.83 -2.68 22.14
N VAL A 13 -6.89 -3.94 21.71
CA VAL A 13 -8.11 -4.74 21.67
C VAL A 13 -7.95 -5.89 22.65
N GLU A 14 -8.89 -6.02 23.58
CA GLU A 14 -8.89 -7.08 24.58
C GLU A 14 -10.11 -7.99 24.37
N LEU A 15 -9.89 -9.30 24.32
CA LEU A 15 -10.93 -10.31 24.33
C LEU A 15 -11.05 -10.86 25.75
N SER A 16 -12.25 -10.89 26.32
CA SER A 16 -12.49 -11.40 27.67
C SER A 16 -13.71 -12.31 27.75
N ASP A 17 -13.59 -13.39 28.50
CA ASP A 17 -14.70 -14.27 28.91
C ASP A 17 -14.61 -14.50 30.43
N GLY A 18 -14.87 -13.43 31.20
CA GLY A 18 -14.66 -13.36 32.65
C GLY A 18 -13.25 -12.91 33.07
N GLU A 19 -12.21 -13.39 32.38
CA GLU A 19 -10.82 -12.90 32.45
C GLU A 19 -10.33 -12.50 31.05
N ILE A 20 -9.25 -11.70 30.97
CA ILE A 20 -8.64 -11.33 29.68
C ILE A 20 -8.01 -12.57 29.05
N ALA A 21 -8.56 -13.01 27.93
CA ALA A 21 -8.12 -14.17 27.18
C ALA A 21 -7.06 -13.81 26.11
N ASP A 22 -7.17 -12.62 25.49
CA ASP A 22 -6.23 -12.17 24.47
C ASP A 22 -6.13 -10.64 24.44
N VAL A 23 -4.97 -10.14 24.00
CA VAL A 23 -4.67 -8.72 23.82
C VAL A 23 -3.90 -8.50 22.52
N VAL A 24 -4.49 -7.72 21.61
CA VAL A 24 -3.85 -7.32 20.35
C VAL A 24 -3.59 -5.82 20.36
N TYR A 25 -2.43 -5.42 19.83
CA TYR A 25 -2.07 -4.02 19.62
C TYR A 25 -1.93 -3.74 18.12
N GLU A 26 -2.66 -2.73 17.64
CA GLU A 26 -2.63 -2.30 16.24
C GLU A 26 -2.19 -0.83 16.19
N LYS A 27 -1.13 -0.52 15.43
CA LYS A 27 -0.76 0.87 15.19
C LYS A 27 -1.61 1.44 14.05
N PHE A 28 -2.10 2.66 14.23
CA PHE A 28 -2.87 3.35 13.19
C PHE A 28 -2.56 4.85 13.16
N GLY A 29 -2.88 5.51 12.05
CA GLY A 29 -2.75 6.96 11.93
C GLY A 29 -4.01 7.57 11.35
N VAL A 30 -4.37 8.75 11.84
CA VAL A 30 -5.58 9.48 11.40
C VAL A 30 -5.21 10.46 10.30
N ARG A 31 -5.79 10.27 9.11
CA ARG A 31 -5.62 11.18 7.97
C ARG A 31 -6.87 11.20 7.10
N THR A 32 -7.05 12.27 6.34
CA THR A 32 -7.97 12.29 5.19
C THR A 32 -7.17 12.32 3.90
N VAL A 33 -7.67 11.61 2.89
CA VAL A 33 -7.12 11.59 1.53
C VAL A 33 -8.27 11.87 0.58
N HIS A 34 -8.09 12.81 -0.35
CA HIS A 34 -9.04 13.01 -1.44
C HIS A 34 -8.36 13.59 -2.67
N LEU A 35 -9.02 13.40 -3.81
CA LEU A 35 -8.65 13.97 -5.09
C LEU A 35 -9.69 15.01 -5.48
N GLU A 36 -9.27 16.24 -5.76
CA GLU A 36 -10.15 17.30 -6.24
C GLU A 36 -9.51 17.95 -7.47
N ASN A 37 -10.22 17.92 -8.61
CA ASN A 37 -9.79 18.52 -9.87
C ASN A 37 -8.34 18.14 -10.28
N GLY A 38 -7.99 16.85 -10.13
CA GLY A 38 -6.66 16.33 -10.44
C GLY A 38 -5.57 16.68 -9.43
N THR A 39 -5.89 17.38 -8.34
CA THR A 39 -4.97 17.67 -7.25
C THR A 39 -5.20 16.70 -6.10
N PHE A 40 -4.13 16.09 -5.60
CA PHE A 40 -4.19 15.17 -4.47
C PHE A 40 -4.03 15.93 -3.16
N PHE A 41 -4.84 15.60 -2.15
CA PHE A 41 -4.82 16.25 -0.85
C PHE A 41 -4.68 15.23 0.27
N ILE A 42 -3.83 15.57 1.24
CA ILE A 42 -3.73 14.86 2.52
C ILE A 42 -4.03 15.86 3.64
N ASN A 43 -5.02 15.58 4.47
CA ASN A 43 -5.46 16.46 5.56
C ASN A 43 -5.76 17.90 5.09
N GLY A 44 -6.42 18.03 3.92
CA GLY A 44 -6.79 19.32 3.32
C GLY A 44 -5.62 20.12 2.71
N LYS A 45 -4.39 19.59 2.73
CA LYS A 45 -3.23 20.24 2.10
C LYS A 45 -2.88 19.53 0.80
N ARG A 46 -2.53 20.33 -0.22
CA ARG A 46 -2.01 19.80 -1.48
C ARG A 46 -0.79 18.93 -1.21
N PHE A 47 -0.79 17.74 -1.78
CA PHE A 47 0.31 16.79 -1.67
C PHE A 47 0.84 16.50 -3.06
N TYR A 48 2.13 16.77 -3.25
CA TYR A 48 2.86 16.45 -4.47
C TYR A 48 3.77 15.26 -4.20
N PHE A 49 3.59 14.19 -4.96
CA PHE A 49 4.40 12.98 -4.87
C PHE A 49 5.80 13.28 -5.43
N ARG A 50 6.81 13.18 -4.57
CA ARG A 50 8.23 13.26 -4.91
C ARG A 50 8.81 11.91 -4.52
N GLY A 51 8.75 10.97 -5.44
CA GLY A 51 9.05 9.58 -5.15
C GLY A 51 9.49 8.82 -6.37
N PHE A 52 9.63 7.51 -6.19
CA PHE A 52 10.11 6.59 -7.20
C PHE A 52 9.53 5.19 -6.97
N GLY A 53 9.63 4.33 -7.98
CA GLY A 53 9.52 2.89 -7.75
C GLY A 53 10.76 2.41 -6.99
N LYS A 54 10.54 1.60 -5.96
CA LYS A 54 11.61 0.93 -5.21
C LYS A 54 11.59 -0.56 -5.59
N HIS A 55 12.67 -1.30 -5.31
CA HIS A 55 12.65 -2.77 -5.22
C HIS A 55 13.15 -3.19 -3.82
N GLU A 56 12.82 -4.40 -3.38
CA GLU A 56 13.31 -4.95 -2.10
C GLU A 56 14.68 -5.63 -2.21
N ASP A 57 15.22 -5.72 -3.42
CA ASP A 57 16.49 -6.37 -3.71
C ASP A 57 17.71 -5.58 -3.21
N SER A 58 18.73 -6.32 -2.81
CA SER A 58 20.04 -5.80 -2.41
C SER A 58 21.18 -6.66 -2.98
N ASP A 59 22.35 -6.04 -3.18
CA ASP A 59 23.50 -6.70 -3.82
C ASP A 59 23.95 -7.98 -3.10
N ILE A 60 23.86 -8.01 -1.77
CA ILE A 60 24.38 -9.12 -0.95
C ILE A 60 23.28 -10.11 -0.56
N ARG A 61 22.09 -9.62 -0.19
CA ARG A 61 21.02 -10.46 0.36
C ARG A 61 19.91 -10.78 -0.63
N GLY A 62 19.97 -10.25 -1.85
CA GLY A 62 18.84 -10.32 -2.77
C GLY A 62 17.60 -9.76 -2.08
N LYS A 63 16.50 -10.54 -2.06
CA LYS A 63 15.24 -10.21 -1.40
C LYS A 63 15.14 -10.62 0.08
N GLY A 64 16.24 -11.06 0.70
CA GLY A 64 16.25 -11.39 2.12
C GLY A 64 16.09 -10.16 3.00
N LEU A 65 15.29 -10.26 4.07
CA LEU A 65 15.07 -9.17 5.02
C LEU A 65 16.38 -8.70 5.68
N ASP A 66 16.62 -7.39 5.66
CA ASP A 66 17.78 -6.73 6.27
C ASP A 66 17.36 -5.38 6.88
N MET A 67 17.08 -5.39 8.19
CA MET A 67 16.62 -4.19 8.90
C MET A 67 17.62 -3.02 8.83
N PRO A 68 18.93 -3.19 9.07
CA PRO A 68 19.91 -2.13 8.83
C PRO A 68 19.83 -1.51 7.43
N LEU A 69 19.66 -2.33 6.39
CA LEU A 69 19.53 -1.83 5.02
C LEU A 69 18.22 -1.05 4.83
N ILE A 70 17.10 -1.56 5.34
CA ILE A 70 15.81 -0.86 5.26
C ILE A 70 15.91 0.51 5.95
N ILE A 71 16.47 0.58 7.15
CA ILE A 71 16.67 1.85 7.86
C ILE A 71 17.58 2.80 7.06
N LYS A 72 18.65 2.28 6.46
CA LYS A 72 19.52 3.06 5.56
C LYS A 72 18.71 3.63 4.39
N ASP A 73 17.92 2.82 3.71
CA ASP A 73 17.12 3.23 2.55
C ASP A 73 16.12 4.32 2.92
N PHE A 74 15.42 4.21 4.05
CA PHE A 74 14.52 5.27 4.52
C PHE A 74 15.23 6.57 4.89
N ASN A 75 16.42 6.48 5.49
CA ASN A 75 17.26 7.67 5.71
C ASN A 75 17.66 8.32 4.39
N LEU A 76 17.99 7.52 3.37
CA LEU A 76 18.29 8.03 2.03
C LEU A 76 17.07 8.67 1.38
N ILE A 77 15.89 8.05 1.43
CA ILE A 77 14.61 8.63 0.95
C ILE A 77 14.39 10.02 1.57
N ARG A 78 14.61 10.18 2.87
CA ARG A 78 14.49 11.49 3.52
C ARG A 78 15.58 12.46 3.07
N TRP A 79 16.82 11.98 2.94
CA TRP A 79 17.98 12.80 2.55
C TRP A 79 17.85 13.38 1.13
N ILE A 80 17.36 12.60 0.15
CA ILE A 80 17.03 13.10 -1.19
C ILE A 80 15.78 14.01 -1.20
N GLY A 81 15.03 14.09 -0.10
CA GLY A 81 13.81 14.90 -0.01
C GLY A 81 12.59 14.25 -0.66
N ALA A 82 12.65 12.93 -0.89
CA ALA A 82 11.52 12.15 -1.34
C ALA A 82 10.51 11.97 -0.19
N ASN A 83 9.22 11.91 -0.53
CA ASN A 83 8.12 11.78 0.41
C ASN A 83 7.19 10.60 0.11
N SER A 84 7.50 9.82 -0.93
CA SER A 84 6.70 8.68 -1.32
C SER A 84 7.49 7.61 -2.08
N PHE A 85 7.00 6.37 -2.10
CA PHE A 85 7.43 5.35 -3.04
C PHE A 85 6.27 4.45 -3.49
N ARG A 86 6.50 3.70 -4.57
CA ARG A 86 5.59 2.66 -5.09
C ARG A 86 6.22 1.29 -4.86
N THR A 87 5.44 0.30 -4.41
CA THR A 87 5.89 -1.08 -4.16
C THR A 87 6.05 -1.88 -5.47
N SER A 88 6.98 -1.43 -6.32
CA SER A 88 7.20 -2.02 -7.64
C SER A 88 7.78 -3.44 -7.54
N HIS A 89 7.10 -4.51 -7.94
CA HIS A 89 5.72 -4.59 -8.47
C HIS A 89 4.90 -5.67 -7.74
N TYR A 90 4.91 -5.61 -6.40
CA TYR A 90 4.27 -6.56 -5.49
C TYR A 90 4.21 -5.97 -4.07
N PRO A 91 3.32 -6.49 -3.19
CA PRO A 91 3.24 -6.04 -1.81
C PRO A 91 4.54 -6.32 -1.07
N TYR A 92 5.03 -5.34 -0.32
CA TYR A 92 6.31 -5.45 0.40
C TYR A 92 6.19 -6.13 1.75
N ALA A 93 7.35 -6.45 2.35
CA ALA A 93 7.44 -6.92 3.72
C ALA A 93 6.84 -5.90 4.72
N ASP A 94 6.22 -6.41 5.79
CA ASP A 94 5.55 -5.58 6.81
C ASP A 94 6.53 -4.60 7.46
N GLU A 95 7.79 -4.99 7.64
CA GLU A 95 8.82 -4.15 8.24
C GLU A 95 9.14 -2.91 7.40
N ILE A 96 9.08 -3.00 6.07
CA ILE A 96 9.27 -1.84 5.18
C ILE A 96 8.07 -0.90 5.29
N MET A 97 6.88 -1.47 5.31
CA MET A 97 5.63 -0.72 5.42
C MET A 97 5.51 -0.03 6.79
N ASP A 98 5.95 -0.69 7.87
CA ASP A 98 6.03 -0.13 9.22
C ASP A 98 6.98 1.08 9.27
N GLN A 99 8.10 1.03 8.55
CA GLN A 99 8.99 2.18 8.43
C GLN A 99 8.35 3.33 7.64
N ALA A 100 7.56 3.02 6.61
CA ALA A 100 6.82 4.05 5.87
C ALA A 100 5.79 4.75 6.78
N ASP A 101 5.05 3.96 7.56
CA ASP A 101 4.08 4.46 8.54
C ASP A 101 4.76 5.35 9.59
N ALA A 102 5.82 4.85 10.23
CA ALA A 102 6.50 5.54 11.33
C ALA A 102 7.29 6.79 10.87
N GLN A 103 7.80 6.80 9.64
CA GLN A 103 8.58 7.92 9.10
C GLN A 103 7.75 8.90 8.28
N GLY A 104 6.45 8.61 8.06
CA GLY A 104 5.55 9.46 7.29
C GLY A 104 5.88 9.51 5.80
N ILE A 105 6.36 8.41 5.23
CA ILE A 105 6.59 8.26 3.80
C ILE A 105 5.34 7.65 3.17
N VAL A 106 4.79 8.29 2.15
CA VAL A 106 3.54 7.88 1.51
C VAL A 106 3.77 6.71 0.55
N VAL A 107 2.89 5.71 0.57
CA VAL A 107 3.02 4.51 -0.25
C VAL A 107 1.88 4.40 -1.26
N ILE A 108 2.25 4.06 -2.49
CA ILE A 108 1.35 3.50 -3.51
C ILE A 108 1.59 1.99 -3.50
N ASP A 109 0.66 1.24 -2.92
CA ASP A 109 0.82 -0.20 -2.75
C ASP A 109 0.27 -0.96 -3.96
N GLU A 110 0.99 -1.96 -4.44
CA GLU A 110 0.80 -2.55 -5.76
C GLU A 110 0.61 -4.06 -5.71
N SER A 111 -0.46 -4.48 -6.40
CA SER A 111 -0.75 -5.88 -6.67
C SER A 111 0.42 -6.58 -7.38
N PRO A 112 0.68 -7.88 -7.11
CA PRO A 112 1.72 -8.66 -7.77
C PRO A 112 1.31 -9.07 -9.21
N ALA A 113 0.89 -8.11 -10.02
CA ALA A 113 0.41 -8.29 -11.39
C ALA A 113 1.25 -7.44 -12.35
N CYS A 114 2.26 -8.05 -12.97
CA CYS A 114 3.20 -7.35 -13.85
C CYS A 114 3.25 -7.99 -15.24
N THR A 115 3.30 -7.17 -16.29
CA THR A 115 3.48 -7.62 -17.69
C THR A 115 2.41 -8.64 -18.12
N LEU A 116 1.15 -8.40 -17.74
CA LEU A 116 0.04 -9.28 -18.14
C LEU A 116 -0.22 -9.18 -19.65
N ARG A 117 -0.13 -10.30 -20.37
CA ARG A 117 -0.32 -10.38 -21.83
C ARG A 117 -1.53 -11.23 -22.25
N SER A 118 -2.26 -11.77 -21.29
CA SER A 118 -3.47 -12.55 -21.54
C SER A 118 -4.45 -12.31 -20.39
N PHE A 119 -5.74 -12.18 -20.72
CA PHE A 119 -6.79 -11.79 -19.77
C PHE A 119 -7.91 -12.83 -19.79
N HIS A 120 -7.67 -13.94 -19.09
CA HIS A 120 -8.63 -15.04 -18.95
C HIS A 120 -9.27 -15.05 -17.57
N HIS A 121 -10.40 -15.74 -17.43
CA HIS A 121 -11.18 -15.77 -16.19
C HIS A 121 -10.37 -16.30 -14.99
N SER A 122 -9.58 -17.36 -15.15
CA SER A 122 -8.75 -17.90 -14.07
C SER A 122 -7.73 -16.89 -13.53
N LEU A 123 -7.12 -16.09 -14.42
CA LEU A 123 -6.21 -15.02 -14.02
C LEU A 123 -6.96 -13.90 -13.29
N LEU A 124 -8.18 -13.58 -13.70
CA LEU A 124 -9.00 -12.57 -13.05
C LEU A 124 -9.31 -12.96 -11.61
N GLU A 125 -9.70 -14.21 -11.37
CA GLU A 125 -10.01 -14.69 -10.02
C GLU A 125 -8.76 -14.71 -9.12
N GLN A 126 -7.62 -15.18 -9.62
CA GLN A 126 -6.35 -15.11 -8.89
C GLN A 126 -5.95 -13.67 -8.57
N HIS A 127 -6.14 -12.74 -9.51
CA HIS A 127 -5.81 -11.34 -9.29
C HIS A 127 -6.73 -10.71 -8.23
N LYS A 128 -8.03 -11.00 -8.25
CA LYS A 128 -8.96 -10.57 -7.20
C LYS A 128 -8.56 -11.11 -5.82
N GLU A 129 -8.14 -12.37 -5.75
CA GLU A 129 -7.67 -12.98 -4.51
C GLU A 129 -6.43 -12.24 -3.97
N ARG A 130 -5.39 -12.07 -4.77
CA ARG A 130 -4.17 -11.35 -4.35
C ARG A 130 -4.41 -9.89 -3.98
N MET A 131 -5.29 -9.19 -4.70
CA MET A 131 -5.74 -7.85 -4.35
C MET A 131 -6.47 -7.82 -3.00
N THR A 132 -7.30 -8.84 -2.72
CA THR A 132 -8.01 -8.94 -1.45
C THR A 132 -7.04 -9.20 -0.31
N GLU A 133 -6.08 -10.11 -0.47
CA GLU A 133 -5.05 -10.40 0.53
C GLU A 133 -4.21 -9.15 0.86
N MET A 134 -3.69 -8.47 -0.16
CA MET A 134 -2.94 -7.22 0.00
C MET A 134 -3.77 -6.17 0.73
N TYR A 135 -5.02 -5.95 0.30
CA TYR A 135 -5.89 -4.97 0.93
C TYR A 135 -6.21 -5.32 2.37
N GLN A 136 -6.57 -6.57 2.67
CA GLN A 136 -6.91 -6.97 4.05
C GLN A 136 -5.72 -6.80 5.00
N ARG A 137 -4.49 -7.07 4.53
CA ARG A 137 -3.27 -6.85 5.27
C ARG A 137 -2.99 -5.37 5.51
N ASP A 138 -3.06 -4.55 4.46
CA ASP A 138 -2.47 -3.20 4.48
C ASP A 138 -3.50 -2.06 4.64
N LYS A 139 -4.82 -2.33 4.63
CA LYS A 139 -5.88 -1.29 4.73
C LYS A 139 -5.77 -0.36 5.95
N ASN A 140 -5.20 -0.84 7.05
CA ASN A 140 -5.05 -0.07 8.28
C ASN A 140 -3.80 0.83 8.27
N ARG A 141 -2.91 0.66 7.28
CA ARG A 141 -1.62 1.37 7.23
C ARG A 141 -1.82 2.85 6.92
N PRO A 142 -1.34 3.78 7.77
CA PRO A 142 -1.48 5.20 7.53
C PRO A 142 -0.65 5.75 6.36
N SER A 143 0.39 5.05 5.94
CA SER A 143 1.22 5.46 4.79
C SER A 143 0.57 5.15 3.44
N VAL A 144 -0.25 4.12 3.33
CA VAL A 144 -0.83 3.66 2.05
C VAL A 144 -1.97 4.57 1.64
N VAL A 145 -1.82 5.35 0.57
CA VAL A 145 -2.85 6.30 0.12
C VAL A 145 -3.46 5.96 -1.24
N MET A 146 -2.91 4.97 -1.92
CA MET A 146 -3.35 4.54 -3.25
C MET A 146 -2.99 3.08 -3.45
N TRP A 147 -3.85 2.37 -4.19
CA TRP A 147 -3.68 0.97 -4.54
C TRP A 147 -3.53 0.85 -6.06
N SER A 148 -2.44 0.23 -6.51
CA SER A 148 -2.15 -0.02 -7.91
C SER A 148 -2.58 -1.43 -8.30
N LEU A 149 -3.37 -1.50 -9.38
CA LEU A 149 -3.94 -2.77 -9.84
C LEU A 149 -2.93 -3.62 -10.61
N ALA A 150 -2.02 -3.03 -11.37
CA ALA A 150 -1.07 -3.78 -12.19
C ALA A 150 0.06 -2.87 -12.68
N ASN A 151 1.21 -3.48 -12.98
CA ASN A 151 2.29 -2.86 -13.72
C ASN A 151 2.31 -3.33 -15.18
N GLU A 152 2.34 -2.37 -16.11
CA GLU A 152 2.52 -2.60 -17.56
C GLU A 152 1.70 -3.77 -18.15
N PRO A 153 0.38 -3.86 -17.87
CA PRO A 153 -0.46 -4.83 -18.59
C PRO A 153 -0.60 -4.42 -20.06
N ASP A 154 -0.74 -5.39 -20.95
CA ASP A 154 -1.01 -5.18 -22.38
C ASP A 154 -2.45 -4.71 -22.60
N THR A 155 -2.70 -3.44 -22.28
CA THR A 155 -4.03 -2.82 -22.34
C THR A 155 -4.56 -2.63 -23.75
N ALA A 156 -3.75 -2.88 -24.79
CA ALA A 156 -4.20 -2.83 -26.18
C ALA A 156 -5.10 -4.02 -26.56
N LEU A 157 -5.04 -5.12 -25.80
CA LEU A 157 -5.89 -6.28 -26.03
C LEU A 157 -7.35 -5.97 -25.67
N LYS A 158 -8.29 -6.35 -26.54
CA LYS A 158 -9.73 -6.15 -26.32
C LYS A 158 -10.24 -6.77 -25.00
N SER A 159 -9.64 -7.88 -24.58
CA SER A 159 -9.97 -8.56 -23.33
C SER A 159 -9.49 -7.83 -22.07
N ALA A 160 -8.57 -6.86 -22.20
CA ALA A 160 -8.09 -6.06 -21.08
C ALA A 160 -9.19 -5.14 -20.53
N ASP A 161 -10.02 -4.57 -21.40
CA ASP A 161 -11.08 -3.63 -21.00
C ASP A 161 -12.10 -4.28 -20.06
N SER A 162 -12.65 -5.44 -20.44
CA SER A 162 -13.58 -6.19 -19.58
C SER A 162 -12.91 -6.66 -18.29
N TYR A 163 -11.65 -7.12 -18.38
CA TYR A 163 -10.87 -7.56 -17.22
C TYR A 163 -10.67 -6.46 -16.18
N PHE A 164 -10.15 -5.29 -16.59
CA PHE A 164 -9.90 -4.18 -15.68
C PHE A 164 -11.16 -3.43 -15.27
N SER A 165 -12.24 -3.48 -16.07
CA SER A 165 -13.54 -3.00 -15.63
C SER A 165 -14.03 -3.78 -14.41
N VAL A 166 -14.01 -5.11 -14.46
CA VAL A 166 -14.43 -5.95 -13.31
C VAL A 166 -13.46 -5.77 -12.14
N LEU A 167 -12.14 -5.85 -12.39
CA LEU A 167 -11.15 -5.74 -11.32
C LEU A 167 -11.21 -4.37 -10.62
N GLY A 168 -11.30 -3.28 -11.39
CA GLY A 168 -11.30 -1.93 -10.85
C GLY A 168 -12.66 -1.50 -10.29
N ARG A 169 -13.73 -1.61 -11.08
CA ARG A 169 -15.06 -1.09 -10.70
C ARG A 169 -15.80 -2.04 -9.76
N ASP A 170 -15.75 -3.33 -10.02
CA ASP A 170 -16.55 -4.29 -9.26
C ASP A 170 -15.79 -4.73 -8.02
N HIS A 171 -14.51 -5.10 -8.15
CA HIS A 171 -13.76 -5.67 -7.03
C HIS A 171 -13.08 -4.60 -6.15
N ALA A 172 -12.19 -3.78 -6.73
CA ALA A 172 -11.41 -2.82 -5.94
C ALA A 172 -12.27 -1.75 -5.26
N GLN A 173 -13.33 -1.26 -5.93
CA GLN A 173 -14.27 -0.32 -5.28
C GLN A 173 -15.04 -0.98 -4.12
N GLN A 174 -15.38 -2.26 -4.21
CA GLN A 174 -16.04 -2.97 -3.12
C GLN A 174 -15.12 -3.04 -1.90
N LEU A 175 -13.84 -3.40 -2.09
CA LEU A 175 -12.85 -3.43 -1.01
C LEU A 175 -12.79 -2.10 -0.25
N LEU A 176 -12.74 -0.97 -0.98
CA LEU A 176 -12.64 0.37 -0.40
C LEU A 176 -13.91 0.85 0.31
N ARG A 177 -15.09 0.34 -0.05
CA ARG A 177 -16.38 0.73 0.58
C ARG A 177 -16.65 0.08 1.92
N VAL A 178 -15.90 -0.96 2.30
CA VAL A 178 -16.07 -1.68 3.57
C VAL A 178 -15.54 -0.85 4.78
N VAL A 179 -14.95 0.32 4.52
CA VAL A 179 -14.46 1.26 5.55
C VAL A 179 -15.41 2.45 5.64
N HIS A 180 -16.54 2.27 6.32
CA HIS A 180 -17.45 3.34 6.74
C HIS A 180 -17.81 3.18 8.22
#